data_AF-A0A951HKV1-F1
#
_entry.id   AF-A0A951HKV1-F1
#
_cell.length_a   1.000
_cell.length_b   1.000
_cell.length_c   1.000
_cell.angle_alpha   90.00
_cell.angle_beta   90.00
_cell.angle_gamma   90.00
#
_symmetry.space_group_name_H-M   'P 1'
#
loop_
_entity.id
_entity.type
_entity.pdbx_description
1 polymer ?
#
loop_
_entity_poly.entity_id
_entity_poly.type
_entity_poly.pdbx_seq_one_letter_code
_entity_poly.pdbx_strand_id
1 'polypeptide(L)' 'DADTTQDGDQAFAFIGGDAFGHHAGELRAEFDQVNNVWTVQGDVDGDGQADFTLHVTTLGGHQIVATDFTV' A
#
# COMPACT_ATOMS: atom_id res chain seq x y z
N ASP A 1 1.15 -8.28 9.32
CA ASP A 1 0.35 -7.37 10.14
C ASP A 1 0.46 -5.96 9.57
N ALA A 2 -0.65 -5.22 9.53
CA ALA A 2 -0.70 -3.85 9.04
C ALA A 2 -0.42 -2.81 10.13
N ASP A 3 -0.63 -3.13 11.40
CA ASP A 3 -0.38 -2.20 12.51
C ASP A 3 0.48 -2.87 13.57
N THR A 4 1.76 -2.48 13.62
CA THR A 4 2.74 -3.04 14.57
C THR A 4 2.56 -2.54 16.00
N THR A 5 1.66 -1.58 16.22
CA THR A 5 1.38 -1.01 17.55
C THR A 5 0.26 -1.75 18.27
N GLN A 6 -0.40 -2.69 17.59
CA GLN A 6 -1.50 -3.49 18.11
C GLN A 6 -1.17 -4.99 17.99
N ASP A 7 -1.76 -5.80 18.87
CA ASP A 7 -1.66 -7.25 18.78
C ASP A 7 -2.72 -7.80 17.81
N GLY A 8 -2.32 -8.65 16.87
CA GLY A 8 -3.25 -9.39 16.00
C GLY A 8 -2.79 -9.45 14.55
N ASP A 9 -3.72 -9.78 13.65
CA ASP A 9 -3.55 -9.57 12.21
C ASP A 9 -4.53 -8.47 11.78
N GLN A 10 -3.98 -7.33 11.38
CA GLN A 10 -4.73 -6.18 10.93
C GLN A 10 -4.61 -6.07 9.41
N ALA A 11 -5.72 -5.73 8.77
CA ALA A 11 -5.75 -5.46 7.35
C ALA A 11 -5.29 -4.03 7.06
N PHE A 12 -4.66 -3.84 5.90
CA PHE A 12 -4.30 -2.53 5.43
C PHE A 12 -5.52 -1.71 4.99
N ALA A 13 -5.50 -0.40 5.29
CA ALA A 13 -6.40 0.59 4.74
C ALA A 13 -5.84 1.13 3.42
N PHE A 14 -6.46 0.78 2.30
CA PHE A 14 -6.03 1.27 0.99
C PHE A 14 -6.45 2.74 0.77
N ILE A 15 -5.45 3.63 0.66
CA ILE A 15 -5.63 5.07 0.45
C ILE A 15 -5.42 5.51 -1.00
N GLY A 16 -5.30 4.57 -1.94
CA GLY A 16 -5.03 4.91 -3.34
C GLY A 16 -3.64 5.49 -3.53
N GLY A 17 -3.54 6.62 -4.24
CA GLY A 17 -2.27 7.30 -4.50
C GLY A 17 -1.90 8.39 -3.50
N ASP A 18 -2.76 8.63 -2.50
CA ASP A 18 -2.59 9.71 -1.53
C ASP A 18 -1.32 9.53 -0.68
N ALA A 19 -0.85 10.63 -0.07
CA ALA A 19 0.25 10.59 0.88
C ALA A 19 -0.22 9.97 2.20
N PHE A 20 0.70 9.34 2.94
CA PHE A 20 0.41 8.81 4.28
C PHE A 20 -0.07 9.93 5.23
N GLY A 21 -1.05 9.59 6.05
CA GLY A 21 -1.69 10.43 7.05
C GLY A 21 -1.13 10.28 8.47
N HIS A 22 -0.04 9.52 8.64
CA HIS A 22 0.53 9.12 9.94
C HIS A 22 -0.42 8.19 10.71
N HIS A 23 -0.94 7.18 10.01
CA HIS A 23 -1.78 6.14 10.58
C HIS A 23 -1.19 4.78 10.22
N ALA A 24 -0.89 3.96 11.24
CA ALA A 24 -0.43 2.61 11.02
C ALA A 24 -1.48 1.81 10.23
N GLY A 25 -1.00 1.03 9.26
CA GLY A 25 -1.82 0.22 8.38
C GLY A 25 -2.28 0.92 7.10
N GLU A 26 -1.79 2.12 6.79
CA GLU A 26 -2.07 2.74 5.50
C GLU A 26 -1.29 2.06 4.36
N LEU A 27 -1.97 1.84 3.23
CA LEU A 27 -1.40 1.23 2.03
C LEU A 27 -1.71 2.11 0.80
N ARG A 28 -0.68 2.51 0.08
CA ARG A 28 -0.79 3.31 -1.15
C ARG A 28 -0.25 2.55 -2.36
N ALA A 29 -0.82 2.83 -3.52
CA ALA A 29 -0.37 2.33 -4.81
C ALA A 29 -0.36 3.44 -5.85
N GLU A 30 0.78 3.63 -6.51
CA GLU A 30 0.98 4.64 -7.55
C GLU A 30 1.52 3.97 -8.82
N PHE A 31 0.99 4.37 -9.98
CA PHE A 31 1.40 3.79 -11.25
C PHE A 31 2.39 4.68 -11.98
N ASP A 32 3.59 4.15 -12.21
CA ASP A 32 4.57 4.76 -13.10
C ASP A 32 4.26 4.35 -14.55
N GLN A 33 3.69 5.30 -15.31
CA GLN A 33 3.33 5.10 -16.70
C GLN A 33 4.54 4.93 -17.63
N VAL A 34 5.70 5.47 -17.29
CA VAL A 34 6.90 5.41 -18.12
C VAL A 34 7.52 4.02 -18.02
N ASN A 35 7.59 3.48 -16.81
CA ASN A 35 8.19 2.17 -16.55
C ASN A 35 7.17 1.03 -16.53
N ASN A 36 5.88 1.34 -16.67
CA ASN A 36 4.75 0.39 -16.66
C ASN A 36 4.79 -0.52 -15.42
N VAL A 37 4.95 0.09 -14.25
CA VAL A 37 5.08 -0.60 -12.96
C VAL A 37 4.28 0.16 -11.89
N TRP A 38 3.67 -0.59 -10.98
CA TRP A 38 3.07 -0.04 -9.78
C TRP A 38 4.08 -0.03 -8.65
N THR A 39 4.14 1.08 -7.92
CA THR A 39 4.83 1.18 -6.64
C THR A 39 3.77 1.07 -5.55
N VAL A 40 3.77 -0.05 -4.83
CA VAL A 40 2.89 -0.29 -3.67
C VAL A 40 3.71 -0.13 -2.40
N GLN A 41 3.24 0.67 -1.46
CA GLN A 41 3.94 1.00 -0.22
C GLN A 41 2.98 0.93 0.95
N GLY A 42 3.47 0.52 2.11
CA GLY A 42 2.69 0.55 3.35
C GLY A 42 3.47 1.17 4.50
N ASP A 43 2.74 1.86 5.36
CA ASP A 43 3.16 2.39 6.67
C ASP A 43 2.54 1.48 7.73
N VAL A 44 3.35 0.76 8.50
CA VAL A 44 2.90 -0.20 9.52
C VAL A 44 3.16 0.26 10.96
N ASP A 45 3.91 1.33 11.15
CA ASP A 45 4.18 1.90 12.48
C ASP A 45 3.52 3.28 12.72
N GLY A 46 2.94 3.87 11.67
CA GLY A 46 2.18 5.10 11.69
C GLY A 46 3.05 6.36 11.66
N ASP A 47 4.32 6.26 11.28
CA ASP A 47 5.22 7.41 11.23
C ASP A 47 5.02 8.32 9.99
N GLY A 48 4.17 7.90 9.05
CA GLY A 48 3.89 8.61 7.80
C GLY A 48 4.93 8.36 6.71
N GLN A 49 5.77 7.34 6.86
CA GLN A 49 6.76 6.90 5.89
C GLN A 49 6.49 5.45 5.47
N ALA A 50 7.02 5.07 4.31
CA ALA A 50 6.89 3.72 3.83
C ALA A 50 7.86 2.79 4.58
N ASP A 51 7.32 1.80 5.29
CA ASP A 51 8.09 0.73 5.92
C ASP A 51 8.48 -0.37 4.92
N PHE A 52 7.67 -0.54 3.87
CA PHE A 52 8.02 -1.43 2.76
C PHE A 52 7.62 -0.83 1.41
N THR A 53 8.23 -1.36 0.35
CA THR A 53 7.92 -0.98 -1.02
C THR A 53 8.00 -2.20 -1.93
N LEU A 54 6.99 -2.36 -2.78
CA LEU A 54 6.87 -3.42 -3.78
C LEU A 54 6.75 -2.77 -5.15
N HIS A 55 7.59 -3.20 -6.09
CA HIS A 55 7.38 -2.91 -7.51
C HIS A 55 6.59 -4.06 -8.14
N VAL A 56 5.37 -3.76 -8.59
CA VAL A 56 4.41 -4.74 -9.09
C VAL A 56 4.12 -4.47 -10.55
N THR A 57 4.35 -5.45 -11.42
CA THR A 57 3.92 -5.40 -12.81
C THR A 57 2.60 -6.13 -12.97
N THR A 58 1.66 -5.54 -13.71
CA THR A 58 0.35 -6.14 -13.95
C THR A 58 0.19 -6.56 -15.41
N LEU A 59 -0.52 -7.66 -15.63
CA LEU A 59 -0.83 -8.14 -16.98
C LEU A 59 -2.03 -7.38 -17.53
N GLY A 60 -1.99 -7.05 -18.82
CA GLY A 60 -3.12 -6.44 -19.54
C GLY A 60 -3.51 -5.04 -19.05
N GLY A 61 -2.64 -4.35 -18.30
CA GLY A 61 -2.93 -3.02 -17.74
C GLY A 61 -3.91 -3.05 -16.58
N HIS A 62 -4.04 -4.19 -15.87
CA HIS A 62 -4.86 -4.27 -14.67
C HIS A 62 -4.46 -3.18 -13.67
N GLN A 63 -5.44 -2.42 -13.23
CA GLN A 63 -5.26 -1.36 -12.25
C GLN A 63 -5.30 -1.97 -10.85
N ILE A 64 -4.32 -1.63 -10.01
CA ILE A 64 -4.35 -2.02 -8.61
C ILE A 64 -5.41 -1.19 -7.89
N VAL A 65 -6.37 -1.86 -7.27
CA VAL A 65 -7.49 -1.26 -6.53
C VAL A 65 -7.62 -1.89 -5.15
N ALA A 66 -8.42 -1.28 -4.26
CA ALA A 66 -8.62 -1.76 -2.89
C ALA A 66 -8.98 -3.26 -2.80
N THR A 67 -9.76 -3.78 -3.76
CA THR A 67 -10.21 -5.18 -3.76
C THR A 67 -9.12 -6.20 -4.13
N ASP A 68 -7.95 -5.75 -4.60
CA ASP A 68 -6.80 -6.63 -4.82
C ASP A 68 -6.09 -6.98 -3.50
N PHE A 69 -6.39 -6.25 -2.42
CA PHE A 69 -5.84 -6.50 -1.08
C PHE A 69 -6.96 -7.08 -0.20
N THR A 70 -6.80 -8.32 0.22
CA THR A 70 -7.75 -9.00 1.10
C THR A 70 -7.33 -8.88 2.55
N VAL A 71 -8.34 -8.83 3.43
CA VAL A 71 -8.22 -9.06 4.88
C VAL A 71 -7.87 -10.51 5.20
#